data_AF-A0A1B6JDL7-F1
#
_entry.id   AF-A0A1B6JDL7-F1
#
_cell.length_a   1.000
_cell.length_b   1.000
_cell.length_c   1.000
_cell.angle_alpha   90.00
_cell.angle_beta   90.00
_cell.angle_gamma   90.00
#
_symmetry.space_group_name_H-M   'P 1'
#
loop_
_entity.id
_entity.type
_entity.pdbx_description
1 polymer ?
#
loop_
_entity_poly.entity_id
_entity_poly.type
_entity_poly.pdbx_seq_one_letter_code
_entity_poly.pdbx_strand_id
1 'polypeptide(L)'
;NLVYALGLMRTPYNVTLDNGTVVEKISFNFEMQVISHVISSSFYGFVATQILGGWLGACLGGSRVFGVGMAFTALFSLVMPFVVNTGVVNLLIAIRVIQGLFEGVTYPSIIAVWSRWAPPQERARLVTIAFSGGYFGTVVNPPVCRFIANTLG
;
A
#
# COMPACT_ATOMS: atom_id res chain seq x y z
N ASN A 1 0.69 1.09 6.91
CA ASN A 1 1.51 1.70 5.83
C ASN A 1 2.91 1.06 5.85
N LEU A 2 3.43 0.54 4.73
CA LEU A 2 4.72 -0.18 4.72
C LEU A 2 5.91 0.69 5.14
N VAL A 3 5.93 1.96 4.76
CA VAL A 3 7.00 2.89 5.17
C VAL A 3 7.08 2.98 6.69
N TYR A 4 5.93 3.00 7.34
CA TYR A 4 5.81 3.01 8.79
C TYR A 4 6.25 1.67 9.41
N ALA A 5 5.80 0.54 8.83
CA ALA A 5 6.16 -0.79 9.31
C ALA A 5 7.68 -1.06 9.18
N LEU A 6 8.30 -0.67 8.06
CA LEU A 6 9.75 -0.78 7.86
C LEU A 6 10.53 0.15 8.78
N GLY A 7 9.99 1.34 9.09
CA GLY A 7 10.55 2.23 10.10
C GLY A 7 10.56 1.61 11.50
N LEU A 8 9.47 0.97 11.91
CA LEU A 8 9.37 0.24 13.18
C LEU A 8 10.29 -0.99 13.22
N MET A 9 10.38 -1.77 12.15
CA MET A 9 11.27 -2.94 12.11
C MET A 9 12.76 -2.59 12.23
N ARG A 10 13.12 -1.32 12.01
CA ARG A 10 14.49 -0.82 12.09
C ARG A 10 14.80 -0.15 13.43
N THR A 11 13.82 0.06 14.31
CA THR A 11 14.13 0.66 15.61
C THR A 11 15.00 -0.30 16.42
N PRO A 12 16.19 0.13 16.87
CA PRO A 12 17.02 -0.71 17.71
C PRO A 12 16.28 -1.04 18.99
N TYR A 13 16.29 -2.32 19.38
CA TYR A 13 15.78 -2.75 20.68
C TYR A 13 16.90 -3.40 21.48
N ASN A 14 16.90 -3.11 22.77
CA ASN A 14 17.89 -3.60 23.71
C ASN A 14 17.50 -5.00 24.17
N VAL A 15 18.34 -5.99 23.89
CA VAL A 15 18.20 -7.35 24.40
C VAL A 15 19.24 -7.59 25.48
N THR A 16 18.79 -7.81 26.71
CA THR A 16 19.67 -8.27 27.80
C THR A 16 19.96 -9.75 27.62
N LEU A 17 21.22 -10.09 27.34
CA LEU A 17 21.68 -11.49 27.36
C LEU A 17 21.77 -11.98 28.82
N ASP A 18 21.73 -13.30 29.03
CA ASP A 18 21.82 -13.92 30.37
C ASP A 18 23.08 -13.52 31.16
N ASN A 19 24.12 -13.01 30.48
CA ASN A 19 25.34 -12.45 31.07
C ASN A 19 25.23 -10.97 31.50
N GLY A 20 24.04 -10.36 31.48
CA GLY A 20 23.82 -8.97 31.88
C GLY A 20 24.28 -7.91 30.86
N THR A 21 24.79 -8.33 29.70
CA THR A 21 25.19 -7.44 28.61
C THR A 21 23.97 -7.03 27.79
N VAL A 22 23.76 -5.72 27.61
CA VAL A 22 22.70 -5.16 26.76
C VAL A 22 23.23 -5.12 25.32
N VAL A 23 22.66 -5.91 24.42
CA VAL A 23 23.01 -5.90 23.00
C VAL A 23 21.86 -5.25 22.22
N GLU A 24 22.21 -4.21 21.49
CA GLU A 24 21.30 -3.51 20.59
C GLU A 24 21.10 -4.37 19.32
N LYS A 25 19.93 -5.00 19.18
CA LYS A 25 19.59 -5.79 17.99
C LYS A 25 18.64 -5.00 17.10
N ILE A 26 18.87 -5.10 15.79
CA ILE A 26 17.97 -4.59 14.76
C ILE A 26 17.32 -5.80 14.10
N SER A 27 15.98 -5.89 14.13
CA SER A 27 15.24 -7.04 13.60
C SER A 27 15.40 -7.21 12.09
N PHE A 28 15.68 -6.13 11.37
CA PHE A 28 15.82 -6.14 9.91
C PHE A 28 16.93 -5.21 9.41
N ASN A 29 18.04 -5.79 8.95
CA ASN A 29 19.22 -5.04 8.46
C ASN A 29 19.19 -4.84 6.94
N PHE A 30 18.10 -4.32 6.39
CA PHE A 30 18.10 -3.88 4.99
C PHE A 30 18.71 -2.48 4.89
N GLU A 31 19.57 -2.30 3.89
CA GLU A 31 20.10 -0.99 3.55
C GLU A 31 18.96 -0.04 3.14
N MET A 32 19.04 1.23 3.56
CA MET A 32 18.01 2.25 3.28
C MET A 32 17.76 2.42 1.78
N GLN A 33 18.80 2.24 0.97
CA GLN A 33 18.72 2.29 -0.49
C GLN A 33 17.80 1.19 -1.04
N VAL A 34 17.92 -0.04 -0.52
CA VAL A 34 17.09 -1.19 -0.93
C VAL A 34 15.62 -0.94 -0.57
N ILE A 35 15.35 -0.47 0.64
CA ILE A 35 13.99 -0.13 1.08
C ILE A 35 13.37 0.94 0.17
N SER A 36 14.14 1.99 -0.14
CA SER A 36 13.70 3.08 -1.01
C SER A 36 13.42 2.58 -2.43
N HIS A 37 14.21 1.64 -2.92
CA HIS A 37 14.01 1.02 -4.22
C HIS A 37 12.74 0.16 -4.27
N VAL A 38 12.48 -0.64 -3.22
CA VAL A 38 11.26 -1.45 -3.07
C VAL A 38 10.00 -0.58 -2.97
N ILE A 39 10.09 0.57 -2.28
CA ILE A 39 8.97 1.51 -2.22
C ILE A 39 8.71 2.10 -3.61
N SER A 40 9.77 2.58 -4.27
CA SER A 40 9.71 3.18 -5.61
C SER A 40 9.20 2.21 -6.67
N SER A 41 9.46 0.91 -6.54
CA SER A 41 9.01 -0.08 -7.52
C SER A 41 7.47 -0.16 -7.65
N SER A 42 6.76 0.11 -6.55
CA SER A 42 5.29 0.20 -6.55
C SER A 42 4.79 1.33 -7.47
N PHE A 43 5.53 2.44 -7.54
CA PHE A 43 5.18 3.60 -8.35
C PHE A 43 5.27 3.31 -9.85
N TYR A 44 6.26 2.52 -10.29
CA TYR A 44 6.36 2.13 -11.70
C TYR A 44 5.14 1.31 -12.15
N GLY A 45 4.68 0.36 -11.32
CA GLY A 45 3.45 -0.40 -11.59
C GLY A 45 2.21 0.50 -11.62
N PHE A 46 2.13 1.45 -10.69
CA PHE A 46 1.04 2.42 -10.64
C PHE A 46 0.95 3.25 -11.93
N VAL A 47 2.06 3.83 -12.37
CA VAL A 47 2.12 4.66 -13.59
C VAL A 47 1.79 3.85 -14.84
N ALA A 48 2.34 2.63 -14.96
CA ALA A 48 2.10 1.77 -16.12
C ALA A 48 0.61 1.46 -16.33
N THR A 49 -0.15 1.35 -15.24
CA THR A 49 -1.55 0.90 -15.28
C THR A 49 -2.57 2.02 -15.22
N GLN A 50 -2.16 3.28 -15.00
CA GLN A 50 -3.05 4.44 -15.02
C GLN A 50 -3.77 4.59 -16.37
N ILE A 51 -3.02 4.49 -17.48
CA ILE A 51 -3.57 4.61 -18.84
C ILE A 51 -4.46 3.40 -19.16
N LEU A 52 -3.96 2.20 -18.88
CA LEU A 52 -4.70 0.95 -19.10
C LEU A 52 -5.98 0.89 -18.25
N GLY A 53 -5.94 1.42 -17.04
CA GLY A 53 -7.08 1.44 -16.13
C GLY A 53 -8.20 2.35 -16.57
N GLY A 54 -7.88 3.47 -17.21
CA GLY A 54 -8.88 4.31 -17.89
C GLY A 54 -9.61 3.55 -19.00
N TRP A 55 -8.85 2.83 -19.83
CA TRP A 55 -9.41 2.02 -20.92
C TRP A 55 -10.24 0.83 -20.40
N LEU A 56 -9.69 0.06 -19.45
CA LEU A 56 -10.38 -1.06 -18.81
C LEU A 56 -11.67 -0.60 -18.09
N GLY A 57 -11.64 0.54 -17.41
CA GLY A 57 -12.82 1.12 -16.77
C GLY A 57 -13.91 1.51 -17.76
N ALA A 58 -13.54 1.96 -18.96
CA ALA A 58 -14.48 2.26 -20.03
C ALA A 58 -15.11 0.99 -20.63
N CYS A 59 -14.31 -0.05 -20.88
CA CYS A 59 -14.75 -1.29 -21.52
C CYS A 59 -15.49 -2.25 -20.58
N LEU A 60 -14.98 -2.48 -19.37
CA LEU A 60 -15.47 -3.52 -18.43
C LEU A 60 -16.40 -2.97 -17.34
N GLY A 61 -16.52 -1.64 -17.26
CA GLY A 61 -17.29 -0.92 -16.25
C GLY A 61 -16.48 -0.66 -14.98
N GLY A 62 -16.35 0.62 -14.62
CA GLY A 62 -15.49 1.08 -13.53
C GLY A 62 -15.75 0.40 -12.17
N SER A 63 -16.98 -0.03 -11.86
CA SER A 63 -17.29 -0.63 -10.55
C SER A 63 -16.66 -2.02 -10.38
N ARG A 64 -16.67 -2.85 -11.43
CA ARG A 64 -16.06 -4.18 -11.42
C ARG A 64 -14.54 -4.07 -11.39
N VAL A 65 -14.00 -3.18 -12.20
CA VAL A 65 -12.55 -2.93 -12.27
C VAL A 65 -12.01 -2.41 -10.93
N PHE A 66 -12.73 -1.47 -10.30
CA PHE A 66 -12.42 -0.99 -8.96
C PHE A 66 -12.43 -2.11 -7.91
N GLY A 67 -13.50 -2.91 -7.87
CA GLY A 67 -13.64 -4.00 -6.90
C GLY A 67 -12.54 -5.06 -7.03
N VAL A 68 -12.25 -5.49 -8.27
CA VAL A 68 -11.20 -6.49 -8.54
C VAL A 68 -9.82 -5.93 -8.21
N GLY A 69 -9.50 -4.70 -8.64
CA GLY A 69 -8.22 -4.06 -8.33
C GLY A 69 -7.99 -3.93 -6.82
N MET A 70 -9.02 -3.53 -6.08
CA MET A 70 -8.94 -3.40 -4.63
C MET A 70 -8.78 -4.76 -3.93
N ALA A 71 -9.50 -5.80 -4.39
CA ALA A 71 -9.40 -7.15 -3.83
C ALA A 71 -8.00 -7.74 -3.99
N PHE A 72 -7.39 -7.61 -5.19
CA PHE A 72 -6.02 -8.05 -5.41
C PHE A 72 -5.02 -7.24 -4.60
N THR A 73 -5.17 -5.92 -4.55
CA THR A 73 -4.31 -5.03 -3.74
C THR A 73 -4.34 -5.42 -2.26
N ALA A 74 -5.52 -5.73 -1.73
CA ALA A 74 -5.69 -6.20 -0.35
C ALA A 74 -5.05 -7.59 -0.14
N LEU A 75 -5.23 -8.53 -1.07
CA LEU A 75 -4.62 -9.86 -1.01
C LEU A 75 -3.09 -9.78 -0.98
N PHE A 76 -2.48 -9.00 -1.87
CA PHE A 76 -1.02 -8.83 -1.88
C PHE A 76 -0.52 -8.11 -0.63
N SER A 77 -1.29 -7.18 -0.08
CA SER A 77 -0.96 -6.52 1.19
C SER A 77 -0.95 -7.50 2.37
N LEU A 78 -1.83 -8.51 2.38
CA LEU A 78 -1.84 -9.57 3.40
C LEU A 78 -0.68 -10.56 3.24
N VAL A 79 -0.25 -10.84 2.01
CA VAL A 79 0.89 -11.72 1.71
C VAL A 79 2.23 -11.04 2.04
N MET A 80 2.27 -9.71 2.01
CA MET A 80 3.47 -8.91 2.23
C MET A 80 4.26 -9.23 3.52
N PRO A 81 3.67 -9.29 4.72
CA PRO A 81 4.41 -9.64 5.94
C PRO A 81 5.11 -11.01 5.86
N PHE A 82 4.47 -12.01 5.23
CA PHE A 82 5.08 -13.33 5.04
C PHE A 82 6.32 -13.27 4.14
N VAL A 83 6.27 -12.44 3.11
CA VAL A 83 7.36 -12.30 2.13
C VAL A 83 8.52 -11.49 2.72
N VAL A 84 8.23 -10.48 3.54
CA VAL A 84 9.27 -9.74 4.27
C VAL A 84 10.11 -10.71 5.10
N ASN A 85 9.48 -11.67 5.78
CA ASN A 85 10.19 -12.67 6.60
C ASN A 85 11.14 -13.59 5.82
N THR A 86 10.96 -13.74 4.51
CA THR A 86 11.87 -14.57 3.67
C THR A 86 13.20 -13.88 3.35
N GLY A 87 13.30 -12.56 3.52
CA GLY A 87 14.51 -11.78 3.22
C GLY A 87 14.83 -11.63 1.72
N VAL A 88 14.00 -12.17 0.82
CA VAL A 88 14.26 -12.13 -0.63
C VAL A 88 13.78 -10.81 -1.23
N VAL A 89 14.73 -9.89 -1.47
CA VAL A 89 14.46 -8.54 -2.02
C VAL A 89 13.76 -8.59 -3.38
N ASN A 90 14.17 -9.49 -4.27
CA ASN A 90 13.57 -9.57 -5.62
C ASN A 90 12.08 -9.94 -5.58
N LEU A 91 11.68 -10.80 -4.63
CA LEU A 91 10.28 -11.19 -4.44
C LEU A 91 9.45 -10.04 -3.86
N LEU A 92 10.03 -9.27 -2.92
CA LEU A 92 9.42 -8.04 -2.40
C LEU A 92 9.16 -7.02 -3.52
N ILE A 93 10.14 -6.81 -4.41
CA ILE A 93 10.00 -5.92 -5.56
C ILE A 93 8.91 -6.41 -6.50
N ALA A 94 8.87 -7.71 -6.82
CA ALA A 94 7.87 -8.28 -7.72
C ALA A 94 6.44 -8.08 -7.19
N ILE A 95 6.19 -8.43 -5.92
CA ILE A 95 4.87 -8.24 -5.29
C ILE A 95 4.49 -6.77 -5.23
N ARG A 96 5.46 -5.89 -5.00
CA ARG A 96 5.27 -4.44 -4.96
C ARG A 96 4.87 -3.85 -6.30
N VAL A 97 5.52 -4.30 -7.37
CA VAL A 97 5.15 -3.93 -8.74
C VAL A 97 3.74 -4.41 -9.04
N ILE A 98 3.43 -5.68 -8.74
CA ILE A 98 2.10 -6.26 -8.98
C ILE A 98 1.02 -5.51 -8.20
N GLN A 99 1.27 -5.22 -6.93
CA GLN A 99 0.35 -4.42 -6.11
C GLN A 99 0.14 -3.02 -6.70
N GLY A 100 1.23 -2.35 -7.12
CA GLY A 100 1.15 -1.05 -7.80
C GLY A 100 0.35 -1.10 -9.10
N LEU A 101 0.46 -2.20 -9.88
CA LEU A 101 -0.33 -2.38 -11.10
C LEU A 101 -1.84 -2.38 -10.80
N PHE A 102 -2.27 -3.16 -9.79
CA PHE A 102 -3.68 -3.22 -9.39
C PHE A 102 -4.18 -1.94 -8.72
N GLU A 103 -3.32 -1.26 -7.98
CA GLU A 103 -3.65 0.01 -7.33
C GLU A 103 -3.83 1.16 -8.34
N GLY A 104 -3.04 1.17 -9.42
CA GLY A 104 -3.09 2.19 -10.49
C GLY A 104 -4.42 2.31 -11.21
N VAL A 105 -5.23 1.25 -11.19
CA VAL A 105 -6.55 1.19 -11.83
C VAL A 105 -7.64 1.91 -11.02
N THR A 106 -7.38 2.16 -9.74
CA THR A 106 -8.37 2.62 -8.76
C THR A 106 -8.89 4.02 -9.05
N TYR A 107 -7.97 4.97 -9.28
CA TYR A 107 -8.28 6.37 -9.56
C TYR A 107 -9.14 6.57 -10.82
N PRO A 108 -8.75 6.05 -12.00
CA PRO A 108 -9.57 6.19 -13.20
C PRO A 108 -10.92 5.46 -13.06
N SER A 109 -10.96 4.34 -12.32
CA SER A 109 -12.19 3.58 -12.11
C SER A 109 -13.22 4.35 -11.28
N ILE A 110 -12.81 5.07 -10.22
CA ILE A 110 -13.71 5.91 -9.42
C ILE A 110 -14.36 6.98 -10.30
N ILE A 111 -13.57 7.64 -11.14
CA ILE A 111 -14.05 8.67 -12.06
C ILE A 111 -15.03 8.06 -13.09
N ALA A 112 -14.73 6.86 -13.59
CA ALA A 112 -15.62 6.13 -14.51
C ALA A 112 -16.93 5.66 -13.86
N VAL A 113 -16.92 5.28 -12.57
CA VAL A 113 -18.14 4.93 -11.82
C VAL A 113 -19.05 6.15 -11.69
N TRP A 114 -18.51 7.26 -11.18
CA TRP A 114 -19.28 8.49 -11.02
C TRP A 114 -19.68 9.10 -12.36
N SER A 115 -18.97 8.78 -13.46
CA SER A 115 -19.42 9.23 -14.78
C SER A 115 -20.74 8.60 -15.21
N ARG A 116 -21.01 7.36 -14.82
CA ARG A 116 -22.24 6.65 -15.20
C ARG A 116 -23.35 6.79 -14.17
N TRP A 117 -23.01 6.95 -12.89
CA TRP A 117 -23.98 6.94 -11.78
C TRP A 117 -24.35 8.32 -11.23
N ALA A 118 -23.49 9.34 -11.37
CA ALA A 118 -23.76 10.65 -10.78
C ALA A 118 -24.59 11.55 -11.72
N PRO A 119 -25.54 12.34 -11.17
CA PRO A 119 -26.13 13.46 -11.89
C PRO A 119 -25.04 14.44 -12.35
N PRO A 120 -25.10 15.03 -13.56
CA PRO A 120 -24.06 15.93 -14.07
C PRO A 120 -23.73 17.09 -13.13
N GLN A 121 -24.74 17.61 -12.43
CA GLN A 121 -24.64 18.75 -11.51
C GLN A 121 -23.88 18.38 -10.22
N GLU A 122 -23.95 17.12 -9.79
CA GLU A 122 -23.38 16.65 -8.51
C GLU A 122 -22.13 15.79 -8.67
N ARG A 123 -21.79 15.40 -9.91
CA ARG A 123 -20.64 14.52 -10.20
C ARG A 123 -19.34 15.01 -9.57
N ALA A 124 -19.04 16.30 -9.69
CA ALA A 124 -17.83 16.88 -9.10
C ALA A 124 -17.80 16.75 -7.57
N ARG A 125 -18.97 16.89 -6.92
CA ARG A 125 -19.14 16.77 -5.47
C ARG A 125 -18.96 15.33 -4.99
N LEU A 126 -19.51 14.35 -5.71
CA LEU A 126 -19.36 12.94 -5.36
C LEU A 126 -17.92 12.45 -5.55
N VAL A 127 -17.23 12.92 -6.60
CA VAL A 127 -15.81 12.62 -6.82
C VAL A 127 -14.94 13.23 -5.72
N THR A 128 -15.20 14.47 -5.31
CA THR A 128 -14.44 15.10 -4.20
C THR A 128 -14.70 14.42 -2.86
N ILE A 129 -15.93 13.97 -2.57
CA ILE A 129 -16.22 13.15 -1.38
C ILE A 129 -15.48 11.80 -1.45
N ALA A 130 -15.41 11.17 -2.62
CA ALA A 130 -14.65 9.92 -2.77
C ALA A 130 -13.14 10.13 -2.51
N PHE A 131 -12.56 11.22 -3.02
CA PHE A 131 -11.15 11.53 -2.79
C PHE A 131 -10.84 12.00 -1.36
N SER A 132 -11.77 12.67 -0.67
CA SER A 132 -11.59 13.07 0.72
C SER A 132 -11.35 11.87 1.65
N GLY A 133 -11.96 10.72 1.34
CA GLY A 133 -11.70 9.45 2.04
C GLY A 133 -10.23 9.00 1.97
N GLY A 134 -9.55 9.24 0.85
CA GLY A 134 -8.12 8.92 0.70
C GLY A 134 -7.22 9.77 1.61
N TYR A 135 -7.51 11.07 1.72
CA TYR A 135 -6.81 11.95 2.65
C TYR A 135 -7.08 11.57 4.11
N PHE A 136 -8.34 11.29 4.44
CA PHE A 136 -8.71 10.82 5.77
C PHE A 136 -7.96 9.53 6.15
N GLY A 137 -7.92 8.55 5.25
CA GLY A 137 -7.18 7.32 5.46
C GLY A 137 -5.69 7.55 5.69
N THR A 138 -5.07 8.49 4.99
CA THR A 138 -3.64 8.81 5.15
C THR A 138 -3.34 9.38 6.54
N VAL A 139 -4.28 10.14 7.13
CA VAL A 139 -4.14 10.71 8.48
C VAL A 139 -4.42 9.67 9.57
N VAL A 140 -5.44 8.83 9.39
CA VAL A 140 -5.90 7.87 10.41
C VAL A 140 -5.07 6.59 10.44
N ASN A 141 -4.54 6.15 9.30
CA ASN A 141 -3.84 4.87 9.22
C ASN A 141 -2.56 4.79 10.08
N PRO A 142 -1.65 5.80 10.10
CA PRO A 142 -0.45 5.74 10.94
C PRO A 142 -0.72 5.59 12.45
N PRO A 143 -1.61 6.38 13.10
CA PRO A 143 -1.88 6.21 14.53
C PRO A 143 -2.56 4.86 14.83
N VAL A 144 -3.44 4.37 13.96
CA VAL A 144 -4.05 3.04 14.11
C VAL A 144 -2.99 1.94 14.00
N CYS A 145 -2.09 2.02 13.02
CA CYS A 145 -0.96 1.09 12.89
C CYS A 145 -0.08 1.10 14.15
N ARG A 146 0.20 2.29 14.70
CA ARG A 146 0.99 2.41 15.94
C ARG A 146 0.27 1.79 17.14
N PHE A 147 -1.03 2.03 17.27
CA PHE A 147 -1.82 1.44 18.34
C PHE A 147 -1.78 -0.08 18.29
N ILE A 148 -2.00 -0.66 17.10
CA ILE A 148 -1.95 -2.11 16.88
C ILE A 148 -0.56 -2.67 17.21
N ALA A 149 0.51 -2.02 16.75
CA ALA A 149 1.88 -2.44 17.05
C ALA A 149 2.15 -2.45 18.57
N ASN A 150 1.78 -1.39 19.28
CA ASN A 150 1.95 -1.32 20.74
C ASN A 150 1.17 -2.40 21.49
N THR A 151 0.01 -2.83 20.99
CA THR A 151 -0.79 -3.89 21.61
C THR A 151 -0.31 -5.31 21.27
N LEU A 152 0.31 -5.52 20.10
CA LEU A 152 0.70 -6.86 19.62
C LEU A 152 2.20 -7.18 19.79
N GLY A 153 3.04 -6.19 20.16
CA GLY A 153 4.47 -6.39 20.44
C GLY A 153 5.35 -6.01 19.26
#